data_AF-A0A8B7R2L0-F1
#
_entry.id   AF-A0A8B7R2L0-F1
#
_cell.length_a   1.000
_cell.length_b   1.000
_cell.length_c   1.000
_cell.angle_alpha   90.00
_cell.angle_beta   90.00
_cell.angle_gamma   90.00
#
_symmetry.space_group_name_H-M   'P 1'
#
loop_
_entity.id
_entity.type
_entity.pdbx_description
1 polymer ?
#
loop_
_entity_poly.entity_id
_entity_poly.type
_entity_poly.pdbx_seq_one_letter_code
_entity_poly.pdbx_strand_id
1 'polypeptide(L)'
;MGAQVHRCWPTLASPCSPSLPGSGGVDTLGPAAVTLGTVGRCRQLQQVGTVFQLWIYAAKSCKGVLVSKAQCTAMGLRSGYLRDRFWLVINEKGNMVTAHQEPREVLISLTCECDALTLGAAYMKDLLLPIETPTTNAVFKRRRRCSVGL
;
A
#
# COMPACT_ATOMS: atom_id res chain seq x y z
N MET A 1 31.57 5.63 -0.90
CA MET A 1 31.37 4.82 0.32
C MET A 1 30.16 3.94 0.08
N GLY A 2 30.42 2.66 -0.20
CA GLY A 2 29.41 1.69 -0.63
C GLY A 2 28.62 1.11 0.53
N ALA A 3 27.33 0.90 0.31
CA ALA A 3 26.51 0.00 1.11
C ALA A 3 26.02 -1.11 0.17
N GLN A 4 26.71 -2.23 0.26
CA GLN A 4 26.39 -3.50 -0.34
C GLN A 4 25.24 -4.12 0.49
N VAL A 5 24.02 -4.12 -0.03
CA VAL A 5 22.91 -4.86 0.60
C VAL A 5 22.69 -6.14 -0.18
N HIS A 6 23.10 -7.21 0.46
CA HIS A 6 22.98 -8.58 0.00
C HIS A 6 21.52 -8.91 -0.34
N ARG A 7 21.35 -9.49 -1.54
CA ARG A 7 20.12 -10.12 -2.00
C ARG A 7 19.75 -11.27 -1.07
N CYS A 8 18.52 -11.27 -0.56
CA CYS A 8 17.77 -12.47 -0.22
C CYS A 8 16.28 -12.12 -0.32
N TRP A 9 15.74 -12.17 -1.54
CA TRP A 9 14.29 -12.31 -1.71
C TRP A 9 13.96 -13.80 -1.61
N PRO A 10 12.91 -14.21 -0.87
CA PRO A 10 12.50 -15.60 -0.86
C PRO A 10 12.04 -15.95 -2.28
N THR A 11 12.69 -16.94 -2.89
CA THR A 11 12.25 -17.60 -4.11
C THR A 11 10.80 -18.01 -3.93
N LEU A 12 9.87 -17.28 -4.57
CA LEU A 12 8.50 -17.74 -4.69
C LEU A 12 8.58 -19.08 -5.42
N ALA A 13 8.10 -20.11 -4.73
CA ALA A 13 8.06 -21.47 -5.23
C ALA A 13 7.39 -21.53 -6.61
N SER A 14 8.07 -22.20 -7.53
CA SER A 14 7.51 -22.89 -8.69
C SER A 14 8.48 -24.05 -8.94
N PRO A 15 8.03 -25.29 -9.20
CA PRO A 15 6.97 -25.57 -10.18
C PRO A 15 5.91 -26.61 -9.75
N CYS A 16 4.68 -26.45 -10.23
CA CYS A 16 3.76 -27.60 -10.34
C CYS A 16 4.11 -28.35 -11.64
N SER A 17 4.89 -29.42 -11.51
CA SER A 17 5.02 -30.42 -12.58
C SER A 17 3.87 -31.42 -12.44
N PRO A 18 3.03 -31.63 -13.47
CA PRO A 18 2.14 -32.79 -13.48
C PRO A 18 2.99 -34.05 -13.66
N SER A 19 3.07 -34.88 -12.62
CA SER A 19 3.66 -36.21 -12.67
C SER A 19 2.83 -37.12 -13.57
N LEU A 20 3.45 -37.70 -14.60
CA LEU A 20 2.92 -38.85 -15.32
C LEU A 20 2.80 -40.06 -14.37
N PRO A 21 1.70 -40.84 -14.38
CA PRO A 21 1.71 -42.16 -13.77
C PRO A 21 2.52 -43.12 -14.64
N GLY A 22 3.46 -43.81 -14.01
CA GLY A 22 4.29 -44.86 -14.62
C GLY A 22 3.47 -46.05 -15.11
N SER A 23 3.91 -46.61 -16.23
CA SER A 23 3.35 -47.81 -16.85
C SER A 23 3.70 -49.06 -16.03
N GLY A 24 2.67 -49.81 -15.62
CA GLY A 24 2.75 -51.19 -15.15
C GLY A 24 1.47 -51.89 -15.59
N GLY A 25 1.58 -52.78 -16.58
CA GLY A 25 0.43 -53.41 -17.24
C GLY A 25 -0.25 -54.50 -16.40
N VAL A 26 -1.52 -54.79 -16.70
CA VAL A 26 -2.01 -56.02 -17.34
C VAL A 26 -3.51 -55.88 -17.63
N ASP A 27 -3.97 -56.62 -18.64
CA ASP A 27 -5.24 -56.58 -19.35
C ASP A 27 -6.51 -56.72 -18.50
N THR A 28 -7.52 -55.89 -18.81
CA THR A 28 -8.94 -56.30 -18.86
C THR A 28 -9.71 -55.39 -19.83
N LEU A 29 -10.34 -55.99 -20.84
CA LEU A 29 -11.32 -55.34 -21.73
C LEU A 29 -12.52 -54.84 -20.92
N GLY A 30 -12.60 -53.52 -20.72
CA GLY A 30 -13.73 -52.82 -20.13
C GLY A 30 -14.08 -51.58 -20.98
N PRO A 31 -15.32 -51.07 -20.88
CA PRO A 31 -15.85 -50.04 -21.78
C PRO A 31 -15.01 -48.76 -21.74
N ALA A 32 -14.73 -48.20 -22.91
CA ALA A 32 -13.87 -47.05 -23.12
C ALA A 32 -14.32 -45.84 -22.28
N ALA A 33 -13.61 -45.58 -21.19
CA ALA A 33 -13.77 -44.36 -20.40
C ALA A 33 -12.98 -43.23 -21.08
N VAL A 34 -13.68 -42.37 -21.81
CA VAL A 34 -13.10 -41.13 -22.35
C VAL A 34 -12.98 -40.12 -21.20
N THR A 35 -11.78 -39.97 -20.65
CA THR A 35 -11.52 -38.89 -19.68
C THR A 35 -11.32 -37.58 -20.45
N LEU A 36 -12.33 -36.70 -20.46
CA LEU A 36 -12.15 -35.30 -20.87
C LEU A 36 -11.27 -34.58 -19.84
N GLY A 37 -9.97 -34.51 -20.11
CA GLY A 37 -9.08 -33.62 -19.38
C GLY A 37 -9.40 -32.16 -19.72
N THR A 38 -9.98 -31.43 -18.77
CA THR A 38 -10.10 -29.96 -18.88
C THR A 38 -8.70 -29.37 -18.78
N VAL A 39 -8.09 -29.08 -19.93
CA VAL A 39 -6.83 -28.34 -20.01
C VAL A 39 -7.11 -26.89 -19.62
N GLY A 40 -7.08 -26.61 -18.32
CA GLY A 40 -7.06 -25.25 -17.81
C GLY A 40 -5.79 -24.57 -18.31
N ARG A 41 -5.92 -23.67 -19.30
CA ARG A 41 -4.80 -22.84 -19.77
C ARG A 41 -4.32 -21.96 -18.62
N CYS A 42 -3.24 -22.34 -17.96
CA CYS A 42 -2.45 -21.42 -17.14
C CYS A 42 -1.82 -20.38 -18.07
N ARG A 43 -2.39 -19.17 -18.08
CA ARG A 43 -1.77 -18.04 -18.77
C ARG A 43 -0.45 -17.73 -18.08
N GLN A 44 0.65 -17.75 -18.82
CA GLN A 44 1.95 -17.33 -18.30
C GLN A 44 1.87 -15.85 -17.94
N LEU A 45 2.19 -15.52 -16.69
CA LEU A 45 2.26 -14.14 -16.23
C LEU A 45 3.61 -13.57 -16.64
N GLN A 46 3.57 -12.50 -17.43
CA GLN A 46 4.76 -11.75 -17.82
C GLN A 46 4.95 -10.56 -16.88
N GLN A 47 6.16 -10.41 -16.35
CA GLN A 47 6.50 -9.22 -15.57
C GLN A 47 6.48 -7.98 -16.49
N VAL A 48 5.61 -7.03 -16.18
CA VAL A 48 5.45 -5.79 -16.96
C VAL A 48 6.29 -4.62 -16.43
N GLY A 49 6.86 -4.75 -15.24
CA GLY A 49 7.69 -3.69 -14.64
C GLY A 49 8.15 -3.99 -13.23
N THR A 50 8.93 -3.05 -12.69
CA THR A 50 9.38 -3.03 -11.29
C THR A 50 9.06 -1.66 -10.71
N VAL A 51 8.56 -1.64 -9.48
CA VAL A 51 8.29 -0.38 -8.77
C VAL A 51 9.61 0.28 -8.40
N PHE A 52 9.85 1.50 -8.89
CA PHE A 52 11.06 2.26 -8.59
C PHE A 52 10.94 3.08 -7.30
N GLN A 53 9.78 3.69 -7.06
CA GLN A 53 9.55 4.58 -5.93
C GLN A 53 8.13 4.42 -5.37
N LEU A 54 8.01 4.61 -4.06
CA LEU A 54 6.73 4.63 -3.35
C LEU A 54 6.58 5.97 -2.63
N TRP A 55 5.42 6.59 -2.80
CA TRP A 55 5.08 7.88 -2.21
C TRP A 55 3.79 7.74 -1.41
N ILE A 56 3.79 8.28 -0.18
CA ILE A 56 2.61 8.34 0.68
C ILE A 56 2.24 9.81 0.89
N TYR A 57 0.97 10.16 0.64
CA TYR A 57 0.46 11.51 0.82
C TYR A 57 -0.38 11.57 2.09
N ALA A 58 0.26 11.74 3.25
CA ALA A 58 -0.42 11.62 4.53
C ALA A 58 -1.52 12.66 4.76
N ALA A 59 -1.29 13.91 4.35
CA ALA A 59 -2.31 14.96 4.32
C ALA A 59 -2.69 15.28 2.87
N LYS A 60 -3.98 15.54 2.65
CA LYS A 60 -4.46 15.99 1.34
C LYS A 60 -3.70 17.25 0.91
N SER A 61 -3.39 17.35 -0.38
CA SER A 61 -2.81 18.54 -1.01
C SER A 61 -1.41 18.97 -0.53
N CYS A 62 -0.85 18.30 0.47
CA CYS A 62 0.51 18.51 0.96
C CYS A 62 1.55 17.64 0.20
N LYS A 63 2.83 17.88 0.48
CA LYS A 63 3.94 17.15 -0.14
C LYS A 63 3.93 15.66 0.29
N GLY A 64 4.17 14.77 -0.67
CA GLY A 64 4.30 13.34 -0.41
C GLY A 64 5.59 12.96 0.30
N VAL A 65 5.55 11.88 1.07
CA VAL A 65 6.71 11.29 1.75
C VAL A 65 7.19 10.09 0.95
N LEU A 66 8.47 10.10 0.57
CA LEU A 66 9.11 8.97 -0.11
C LEU A 66 9.41 7.87 0.90
N VAL A 67 9.02 6.64 0.58
CA VAL A 67 9.26 5.46 1.43
C VAL A 67 9.88 4.32 0.62
N SER A 68 10.74 3.52 1.26
CA SER A 68 11.33 2.33 0.65
C SER A 68 10.38 1.13 0.66
N LYS A 69 9.47 1.09 1.63
CA LYS A 69 8.48 0.02 1.82
C LYS A 69 7.18 0.60 2.38
N ALA A 70 6.06 0.04 1.94
CA ALA A 70 4.74 0.31 2.46
C ALA A 70 3.91 -0.97 2.54
N GLN A 71 3.00 -1.02 3.51
CA GLN A 71 1.94 -2.01 3.62
C GLN A 71 0.76 -1.56 2.76
N CYS A 72 0.25 -2.46 1.93
CA CYS A 72 -0.99 -2.23 1.20
C CYS A 72 -2.18 -2.59 2.10
N THR A 73 -3.00 -1.59 2.44
CA THR A 73 -4.24 -1.79 3.19
C THR A 73 -5.44 -1.52 2.28
N ALA A 74 -6.64 -1.96 2.67
CA ALA A 74 -7.87 -1.67 1.92
C ALA A 74 -8.13 -0.16 1.75
N MET A 75 -7.57 0.68 2.63
CA MET A 75 -7.70 2.14 2.57
C MET A 75 -6.57 2.84 1.82
N GLY A 76 -5.52 2.12 1.40
CA GLY A 76 -4.36 2.68 0.74
C GLY A 76 -3.03 2.25 1.36
N LEU A 77 -1.95 2.93 0.98
CA LEU A 77 -0.61 2.65 1.48
C LEU A 77 -0.44 3.11 2.93
N ARG A 78 0.29 2.31 3.70
CA ARG A 78 0.64 2.61 5.09
C ARG A 78 2.12 2.31 5.34
N SER A 79 2.83 3.19 6.02
CA SER A 79 4.17 2.93 6.52
C SER A 79 4.28 3.42 7.97
N GLY A 80 4.38 2.47 8.91
CA GLY A 80 4.29 2.77 10.35
C GLY A 80 2.96 3.48 10.70
N TYR A 81 3.07 4.74 11.10
CA TYR A 81 1.93 5.61 11.41
C TYR A 81 1.46 6.49 10.25
N LEU A 82 2.27 6.63 9.18
CA LEU A 82 1.86 7.33 7.97
C LEU A 82 0.82 6.49 7.22
N ARG A 83 -0.34 7.09 6.94
CA ARG A 83 -1.43 6.49 6.17
C ARG A 83 -1.79 7.42 5.02
N ASP A 84 -2.03 6.88 3.84
CA ASP A 84 -2.41 7.67 2.68
C ASP A 84 -3.73 8.43 2.91
N ARG A 85 -3.69 9.74 2.69
CA ARG A 85 -4.82 10.70 2.74
C ARG A 85 -5.63 10.69 4.04
N PHE A 86 -4.98 10.43 5.16
CA PHE A 86 -5.65 10.35 6.46
C PHE A 86 -5.92 11.72 7.09
N TRP A 87 -5.10 12.73 6.75
CA TRP A 87 -5.22 14.09 7.27
C TRP A 87 -5.83 15.03 6.23
N LEU A 88 -6.58 16.02 6.74
CA LEU A 88 -7.27 17.01 5.92
C LEU A 88 -7.22 18.38 6.59
N VAL A 89 -6.84 19.40 5.82
CA VAL A 89 -6.95 20.79 6.25
C VAL A 89 -8.39 21.26 6.03
N ILE A 90 -8.98 21.86 7.07
CA ILE A 90 -10.31 22.45 7.02
C ILE A 90 -10.26 23.90 7.50
N ASN A 91 -11.11 24.73 6.90
CA ASN A 91 -11.34 26.09 7.38
C ASN A 91 -12.25 26.09 8.61
N GLU A 92 -12.34 27.24 9.27
CA GLU A 92 -13.23 27.47 10.43
C GLU A 92 -14.70 27.13 10.14
N LYS A 93 -15.13 27.29 8.89
CA LYS A 93 -16.47 26.93 8.40
C LYS A 93 -16.68 25.41 8.19
N GLY A 94 -15.67 24.59 8.47
CA GLY A 94 -15.71 23.13 8.25
C GLY A 94 -15.53 22.68 6.80
N ASN A 95 -15.22 23.62 5.90
CA ASN A 95 -14.97 23.35 4.49
C ASN A 95 -13.54 22.83 4.27
N MET A 96 -13.40 21.88 3.35
CA MET A 96 -12.11 21.33 2.95
C MET A 96 -11.31 22.38 2.18
N VAL A 97 -10.06 22.60 2.60
CA VAL A 97 -9.07 23.35 1.85
C VAL A 97 -8.38 22.39 0.88
N THR A 98 -8.09 22.87 -0.32
CA THR A 98 -7.32 22.11 -1.31
C THR A 98 -6.30 23.00 -1.97
N ALA A 99 -5.26 22.38 -2.53
CA ALA A 99 -4.26 23.06 -3.34
C ALA A 99 -4.81 23.90 -4.51
N HIS A 100 -6.03 23.65 -4.98
CA HIS A 100 -6.65 24.52 -6.00
C HIS A 100 -7.07 25.87 -5.43
N GLN A 101 -7.51 25.90 -4.17
CA GLN A 101 -7.89 27.12 -3.46
C GLN A 101 -6.65 27.82 -2.91
N GLU A 102 -5.75 27.05 -2.30
CA GLU A 102 -4.51 27.52 -1.69
C GLU A 102 -3.32 26.73 -2.23
N PRO A 103 -2.74 27.10 -3.38
CA PRO A 103 -1.61 26.39 -3.99
C PRO A 103 -0.38 26.28 -3.09
N ARG A 104 -0.29 27.16 -2.08
CA ARG A 104 0.79 27.16 -1.07
C ARG A 104 0.74 25.94 -0.16
N GLU A 105 -0.39 25.23 -0.06
CA GLU A 105 -0.52 23.98 0.71
C GLU A 105 0.45 22.90 0.23
N VAL A 106 0.83 22.91 -1.05
CA VAL A 106 1.79 21.97 -1.65
C VAL A 106 3.20 22.12 -1.08
N LEU A 107 3.54 23.31 -0.57
CA LEU A 107 4.85 23.59 0.02
C LEU A 107 4.99 23.03 1.44
N ILE A 108 3.89 22.57 2.04
CA ILE A 108 3.91 21.98 3.37
C ILE A 108 4.55 20.61 3.29
N SER A 109 5.69 20.49 3.95
CA SER A 109 6.43 19.25 4.11
C SER A 109 5.90 18.47 5.31
N LEU A 110 5.84 17.15 5.14
CA LEU A 110 5.36 16.21 6.14
C LEU A 110 6.51 15.28 6.53
N THR A 111 6.83 15.21 7.80
CA THR A 111 7.71 14.19 8.37
C THR A 111 6.99 13.49 9.51
N CYS A 112 7.31 12.22 9.73
CA CYS A 112 6.74 11.43 10.82
C CYS A 112 7.90 10.84 11.61
N GLU A 113 7.95 11.16 12.89
CA GLU A 113 8.99 10.69 13.80
C GLU A 113 8.34 10.10 15.04
N CYS A 114 8.62 8.81 15.30
CA CYS A 114 8.05 7.99 16.35
C CYS A 114 6.52 8.11 16.45
N ASP A 115 5.99 9.05 17.24
CA ASP A 115 4.56 9.21 17.53
C ASP A 115 3.99 10.60 17.17
N ALA A 116 4.77 11.44 16.48
CA ALA A 116 4.35 12.76 16.04
C ALA A 116 4.53 12.95 14.51
N LEU A 117 3.55 13.63 13.93
CA LEU A 117 3.59 14.11 12.55
C LEU A 117 3.98 15.60 12.58
N THR A 118 5.10 15.94 11.97
CA THR A 118 5.59 17.31 11.88
C THR A 118 5.22 17.89 10.52
N LEU A 119 4.54 19.03 10.54
CA LEU A 119 4.22 19.84 9.38
C LEU A 119 5.16 21.04 9.33
N GLY A 120 6.08 21.05 8.37
CA GLY A 120 7.01 22.15 8.16
C GLY A 120 6.62 22.98 6.95
N ALA A 121 6.63 24.31 7.09
CA ALA A 121 6.40 25.25 5.99
C ALA A 121 7.44 26.38 6.06
N ALA A 122 7.81 26.93 4.90
CA ALA A 122 8.80 28.00 4.84
C ALA A 122 8.34 29.22 5.65
N TYR A 123 9.25 29.75 6.49
CA TYR A 123 9.02 30.94 7.33
C TYR A 123 7.94 30.76 8.41
N MET A 124 7.55 29.53 8.72
CA MET A 124 6.63 29.22 9.81
C MET A 124 7.28 28.27 10.80
N LYS A 125 6.82 28.31 12.05
CA LYS A 125 7.20 27.33 13.07
C LYS A 125 6.56 25.99 12.72
N ASP A 126 7.33 24.93 12.83
CA ASP A 126 6.85 23.57 12.61
C ASP A 126 5.66 23.24 13.52
N LEU A 127 4.61 22.71 12.91
CA LEU A 127 3.41 22.29 13.62
C LEU A 127 3.52 20.79 13.93
N LEU A 128 3.63 20.47 15.21
CA LEU A 128 3.66 19.09 15.71
C LEU A 128 2.24 18.60 15.96
N LEU A 129 1.83 17.59 15.21
CA LEU A 129 0.56 16.90 15.35
C LEU A 129 0.80 15.53 16.00
N PRO A 130 0.41 15.33 17.26
CA PRO A 130 0.49 14.01 17.87
C PRO A 130 -0.46 13.06 17.14
N ILE A 131 0.04 11.86 16.81
CA ILE A 131 -0.73 10.84 16.08
C ILE A 131 -1.90 10.35 16.95
N GLU A 132 -1.65 10.24 18.25
CA GLU A 132 -2.69 10.14 19.26
C GLU A 132 -3.19 11.54 19.60
N THR A 133 -4.34 11.90 19.04
CA THR A 133 -4.94 13.22 19.26
C THR A 133 -5.27 13.41 20.76
N PRO A 134 -4.66 14.37 21.47
CA PRO A 134 -5.08 14.72 22.81
C PRO A 134 -6.44 15.41 22.76
N THR A 135 -7.24 15.24 23.82
CA THR A 135 -8.61 15.79 23.94
C THR A 135 -8.65 17.33 23.89
N THR A 136 -7.51 18.00 24.12
CA THR A 136 -7.42 19.44 24.36
C THR A 136 -7.44 20.31 23.10
N ASN A 137 -6.99 19.80 21.95
CA ASN A 137 -7.01 20.54 20.68
C ASN A 137 -8.22 20.10 19.85
N ALA A 138 -8.91 21.03 19.19
CA ALA A 138 -10.07 20.76 18.33
C ALA A 138 -9.66 20.02 17.04
N VAL A 139 -9.19 18.78 17.16
CA VAL A 139 -9.00 17.88 16.03
C VAL A 139 -10.37 17.32 15.68
N PHE A 140 -10.92 17.77 14.55
CA PHE A 140 -12.18 17.26 14.04
C PHE A 140 -12.02 15.82 13.57
N LYS A 141 -12.34 14.86 14.46
CA LYS A 141 -12.41 13.44 14.12
C LYS A 141 -13.62 13.18 13.22
N ARG A 142 -13.44 13.33 11.92
CA ARG A 142 -14.44 12.84 10.95
C ARG A 142 -14.33 11.30 10.91
N ARG A 143 -15.11 10.61 11.75
CA ARG A 143 -15.24 9.15 11.70
C ARG A 143 -15.82 8.74 10.35
N ARG A 144 -14.98 8.35 9.39
CA ARG A 144 -15.42 7.49 8.30
C ARG A 144 -15.48 6.08 8.86
N ARG A 145 -16.69 5.59 9.16
CA ARG A 145 -16.91 4.18 9.46
C ARG A 145 -16.64 3.41 8.16
N CYS A 146 -15.40 2.95 7.97
CA CYS A 146 -15.09 1.98 6.94
C CYS A 146 -15.54 0.62 7.47
N SER A 147 -16.77 0.21 7.14
CA SER A 147 -17.16 -1.20 7.22
C SER A 147 -16.42 -1.95 6.12
N VAL A 148 -15.21 -2.38 6.40
CA VAL A 148 -14.53 -3.37 5.56
C VAL A 148 -15.19 -4.71 5.91
N GLY A 149 -16.22 -5.08 5.14
CA GLY A 149 -16.77 -6.43 5.19
C GLY A 149 -15.70 -7.40 4.70
N LEU A 150 -15.37 -8.36 5.56
CA LEU A 150 -14.70 -9.60 5.18
C LEU A 150 -15.67 -10.49 4.40
#